data_AF-A0A914Y837-F1
#
_entry.id   AF-A0A914Y837-F1
#
_cell.length_a   1.000
_cell.length_b   1.000
_cell.length_c   1.000
_cell.angle_alpha   90.00
_cell.angle_beta   90.00
_cell.angle_gamma   90.00
#
_symmetry.space_group_name_H-M   'P 1'
#
loop_
_entity.id
_entity.type
_entity.pdbx_description
1 polymer ?
#
loop_
_entity_poly.entity_id
_entity_poly.type
_entity_poly.pdbx_seq_one_letter_code
_entity_poly.pdbx_strand_id
1 'polypeptide(L)'
;MDATIMGKNDEEKIKVTLRIPEQKTRLASFHTLPLTFIRKYDSKLGLHGKTTVKTVHTALMDSRLKELHPTETSFTISGHFHYPREMSLSSFNAMTWSHENHIQIDFDRQSECADALELVVSSRLFQNAQLSSAKPSFDQFYQDNKKFQPVFDDDVEDSKVEDETEMHNDRRSRLNTYLKDEYKPRTAYRHFINAVVKTVGGQVDHKVSAKLEATCDSHMAFCRINTELRRSPMFHGEKSEWSLKAESQFLMPEYVREVSELNDKETSH
;
A
#
# COMPACT_ATOMS: atom_id res chain seq x y z
N MET A 1 23.35 1.49 -5.79
CA MET A 1 22.13 0.80 -6.24
C MET A 1 22.32 0.62 -7.72
N ASP A 2 22.42 -0.64 -8.16
CA ASP A 2 22.78 -0.93 -9.55
C ASP A 2 21.54 -1.56 -10.21
N ALA A 3 21.10 -0.94 -11.30
CA ALA A 3 19.96 -1.43 -12.09
C ALA A 3 20.45 -1.85 -13.48
N THR A 4 20.02 -3.02 -13.93
CA THR A 4 20.36 -3.55 -15.26
C THR A 4 19.08 -4.00 -15.96
N ILE A 5 18.87 -3.50 -17.17
CA ILE A 5 17.77 -3.90 -18.04
C ILE A 5 18.32 -4.92 -19.03
N MET A 6 17.69 -6.09 -19.10
CA MET A 6 18.04 -7.14 -20.05
C MET A 6 16.78 -7.55 -20.81
N GLY A 7 16.75 -7.31 -22.12
CA GLY A 7 15.65 -7.69 -23.00
C GLY A 7 16.08 -8.79 -23.97
N LYS A 8 15.32 -9.90 -24.01
CA LYS A 8 15.37 -10.91 -25.09
C LYS A 8 14.00 -11.57 -25.22
N ASN A 9 13.45 -11.64 -26.44
CA ASN A 9 12.23 -12.36 -26.82
C ASN A 9 10.97 -12.02 -25.99
N ASP A 10 10.37 -10.84 -26.22
CA ASP A 10 9.09 -10.36 -25.65
C ASP A 10 8.95 -10.38 -24.10
N GLU A 11 10.04 -10.72 -23.41
CA GLU A 11 10.15 -10.73 -21.97
C GLU A 11 11.13 -9.63 -21.54
N GLU A 12 10.59 -8.64 -20.85
CA GLU A 12 11.39 -7.57 -20.25
C GLU A 12 11.86 -8.02 -18.87
N LYS A 13 13.16 -7.95 -18.61
CA LYS A 13 13.74 -8.27 -17.30
C LYS A 13 14.48 -7.06 -16.75
N ILE A 14 14.10 -6.69 -15.53
CA ILE A 14 14.76 -5.66 -14.74
C ILE A 14 15.36 -6.34 -13.52
N LYS A 15 16.69 -6.23 -13.38
CA LYS A 15 17.40 -6.67 -12.19
C LYS A 15 17.89 -5.43 -11.43
N VAL A 16 17.55 -5.37 -10.15
CA VAL A 16 18.01 -4.34 -9.21
C VAL A 16 18.77 -5.04 -8.09
N THR A 17 20.02 -4.64 -7.87
CA THR A 17 20.82 -5.13 -6.75
C THR A 17 21.03 -3.98 -5.75
N LEU A 18 20.56 -4.20 -4.53
CA LEU A 18 20.78 -3.33 -3.37
C LEU A 18 21.86 -3.96 -2.49
N ARG A 19 23.03 -3.32 -2.39
CA ARG A 19 24.08 -3.74 -1.47
C ARG A 19 23.74 -3.28 -0.06
N ILE A 20 23.86 -4.18 0.90
CA ILE A 20 23.67 -3.88 2.32
C ILE A 20 24.98 -3.26 2.84
N PRO A 21 24.94 -2.17 3.61
CA PRO A 21 26.15 -1.55 4.15
C PRO A 21 26.96 -2.53 5.01
N GLU A 22 28.28 -2.61 4.78
CA GLU A 22 29.19 -3.46 5.57
C GLU A 22 29.49 -2.89 6.95
N GLN A 23 29.48 -1.56 7.06
CA GLN A 23 29.75 -0.84 8.30
C GLN A 23 28.46 -0.24 8.84
N LYS A 24 28.45 0.02 10.16
CA LYS A 24 27.38 0.77 10.80
C LYS A 24 27.11 2.07 10.04
N THR A 25 25.93 2.18 9.48
CA THR A 25 25.57 3.28 8.58
C THR A 25 24.28 3.91 9.04
N ARG A 26 24.28 5.24 9.16
CA ARG A 26 23.06 6.02 9.38
C ARG A 26 22.19 5.97 8.13
N LEU A 27 21.04 5.33 8.21
CA LEU A 27 20.08 5.25 7.10
C LEU A 27 19.24 6.52 6.99
N ALA A 28 18.78 7.02 8.12
CA ALA A 28 17.93 8.20 8.20
C ALA A 28 18.13 8.93 9.52
N SER A 29 17.93 10.25 9.49
CA SER A 29 17.90 11.07 10.69
C SER A 29 16.91 12.21 10.51
N PHE A 30 16.02 12.33 11.48
CA PHE A 30 14.94 13.31 11.51
C PHE A 30 15.18 14.24 12.69
N HIS A 31 15.17 15.53 12.41
CA HIS A 31 15.34 16.57 13.42
C HIS A 31 14.22 17.60 13.28
N THR A 32 13.59 17.94 14.39
CA THR A 32 12.73 19.12 14.50
C THR A 32 13.31 20.04 15.55
N LEU A 33 13.35 21.35 15.30
CA LEU A 33 13.85 22.34 16.26
C LEU A 33 13.01 23.63 16.15
N PRO A 34 12.20 23.97 17.16
CA PRO A 34 11.39 25.19 17.14
C PRO A 34 12.28 26.40 17.42
N LEU A 35 12.44 27.27 16.42
CA LEU A 35 13.27 28.47 16.54
C LEU A 35 12.39 29.72 16.58
N THR A 36 12.71 30.65 17.49
CA THR A 36 12.14 31.99 17.52
C THR A 36 13.22 33.06 17.39
N PHE A 37 12.89 34.16 16.72
CA PHE A 37 13.80 35.27 16.48
C PHE A 37 13.44 36.43 17.41
N ILE A 38 14.33 36.75 18.35
CA ILE A 38 14.12 37.86 19.28
C ILE A 38 15.03 39.01 18.86
N ARG A 39 14.45 40.20 18.75
CA ARG A 39 15.18 41.44 18.53
C ARG A 39 14.90 42.39 19.68
N LYS A 40 15.92 42.69 20.49
CA LYS A 40 15.79 43.65 21.60
C LYS A 40 15.77 45.07 21.03
N TYR A 41 14.75 45.83 21.37
CA TYR A 41 14.72 47.27 21.10
C TYR A 41 15.47 48.00 22.20
N ASP A 42 16.48 48.79 21.84
CA ASP A 42 17.17 49.66 22.78
C ASP A 42 16.51 51.04 22.74
N SER A 43 15.70 51.34 23.76
CA SER A 43 14.99 52.61 23.86
C SER A 43 15.91 53.82 24.07
N LYS A 44 17.15 53.62 24.55
CA LYS A 44 18.12 54.71 24.72
C LYS A 44 18.76 55.11 23.40
N LEU A 45 18.97 54.15 22.51
CA LEU A 45 19.58 54.37 21.20
C LEU A 45 18.56 54.55 20.07
N GLY A 46 17.27 54.26 20.32
CA GLY A 46 16.23 54.30 19.29
C GLY A 46 16.42 53.25 18.19
N LEU A 47 17.21 52.21 18.46
CA LEU A 47 17.65 51.23 17.48
C LEU A 47 17.30 49.82 17.93
N HIS A 48 16.90 49.00 16.97
CA HIS A 48 16.76 47.57 17.20
C HIS A 48 18.13 46.89 17.15
N GLY A 49 18.50 46.21 18.23
CA GLY A 49 19.73 45.44 18.33
C GLY A 49 19.78 44.25 17.37
N LYS A 50 20.88 43.49 17.43
CA LYS A 50 21.09 42.29 16.61
C LYS A 50 20.02 41.24 16.91
N THR A 51 19.43 40.65 15.87
CA THR A 51 18.52 39.51 16.00
C THR A 51 19.26 38.33 16.60
N THR A 52 18.73 37.78 17.69
CA THR A 52 19.23 36.55 18.32
C THR A 52 18.22 35.44 18.12
N VAL A 53 18.69 34.28 17.68
CA VAL A 53 17.86 33.06 17.61
C VAL A 53 17.80 32.44 19.00
N LYS A 54 16.60 32.08 19.45
CA LYS A 54 16.39 31.33 20.69
C LYS A 54 15.44 30.16 20.44
N THR A 55 15.62 29.11 21.23
CA THR A 55 14.69 27.97 21.31
C THR A 55 13.81 28.18 22.54
N VAL A 56 12.53 27.82 22.44
CA VAL A 56 11.60 27.88 23.58
C VAL A 56 11.72 26.57 24.36
N HIS A 57 12.22 26.64 25.59
CA HIS A 57 12.26 25.50 26.51
C HIS A 57 11.18 25.68 27.59
N THR A 58 10.46 24.61 27.90
CA THR A 58 9.41 24.62 28.92
C THR A 58 9.57 23.39 29.81
N ALA A 59 9.72 23.59 31.12
CA ALA A 59 9.94 22.49 32.08
C ALA A 59 8.84 21.40 32.07
N LEU A 60 7.60 21.78 31.73
CA LEU A 60 6.47 20.83 31.56
C LEU A 60 6.63 19.87 30.37
N MET A 61 7.48 20.22 29.41
CA MET A 61 7.73 19.46 28.19
C MET A 61 8.99 18.62 28.32
N ASP A 62 9.99 19.11 29.06
CA ASP A 62 11.17 18.31 29.42
C ASP A 62 10.77 17.02 30.15
N SER A 63 9.73 17.06 31.00
CA SER A 63 9.20 15.87 31.66
C SER A 63 8.50 14.87 30.72
N ARG A 64 8.31 15.22 29.45
CA ARG A 64 7.66 14.38 28.41
C ARG A 64 8.65 13.88 27.36
N LEU A 65 9.91 14.26 27.49
CA LEU A 65 10.99 13.75 26.68
C LEU A 65 11.14 12.25 26.95
N LYS A 66 11.04 11.44 25.89
CA LYS A 66 11.40 10.03 25.93
C LYS A 66 12.68 9.82 25.16
N GLU A 67 13.65 9.21 25.81
CA GLU A 67 14.82 8.68 25.12
C GLU A 67 14.45 7.37 24.43
N LEU A 68 14.79 7.29 23.15
CA LEU A 68 14.73 6.06 22.38
C LEU A 68 16.09 5.38 22.55
N HIS A 69 16.08 4.29 23.30
CA HIS A 69 17.28 3.48 23.48
C HIS A 69 17.46 2.52 22.30
N PRO A 70 18.72 2.16 22.00
CA PRO A 70 19.04 1.20 20.96
C PRO A 70 18.26 -0.10 21.10
N THR A 71 17.63 -0.55 20.02
CA THR A 71 17.09 -1.90 19.90
C THR A 71 18.22 -2.88 19.55
N GLU A 72 18.19 -4.09 20.13
CA GLU A 72 19.16 -5.18 19.85
C GLU A 72 18.92 -5.87 18.49
N THR A 73 18.52 -5.13 17.48
CA THR A 73 18.29 -5.64 16.13
C THR A 73 19.27 -4.98 15.16
N SER A 74 19.34 -5.47 13.93
CA SER A 74 20.17 -4.85 12.88
C SER A 74 19.79 -3.40 12.58
N PHE A 75 18.63 -2.95 13.04
CA PHE A 75 18.19 -1.57 12.98
C PHE A 75 18.18 -0.99 14.39
N THR A 76 19.07 -0.04 14.65
CA THR A 76 19.10 0.72 15.88
C THR A 76 18.32 2.01 15.67
N ILE A 77 17.19 2.15 16.37
CA ILE A 77 16.49 3.44 16.48
C ILE A 77 17.00 4.12 17.75
N SER A 78 17.48 5.34 17.63
CA SER A 78 18.00 6.12 18.76
C SER A 78 17.58 7.58 18.68
N GLY A 79 17.63 8.26 19.82
CA GLY A 79 17.37 9.70 19.90
C GLY A 79 16.38 10.05 21.00
N HIS A 80 15.64 11.13 20.81
CA HIS A 80 14.67 11.59 21.77
C HIS A 80 13.43 12.15 21.08
N PHE A 81 12.26 11.86 21.63
CA PHE A 81 11.00 12.31 21.08
C PHE A 81 10.05 12.74 22.21
N HIS A 82 9.35 13.85 22.00
CA HIS A 82 8.36 14.35 22.95
C HIS A 82 7.01 13.66 22.72
N TYR A 83 6.57 12.87 23.70
CA TYR A 83 5.35 12.07 23.56
C TYR A 83 4.09 12.85 24.01
N PRO A 84 3.00 12.88 23.21
CA PRO A 84 1.76 13.52 23.62
C PRO A 84 1.07 12.71 24.73
N ARG A 85 0.31 13.38 25.61
CA ARG A 85 -0.52 12.70 26.63
C ARG A 85 -1.63 11.85 26.01
N GLU A 86 -2.18 12.33 24.90
CA GLU A 86 -3.23 11.65 24.14
C GLU A 86 -2.71 11.37 22.73
N MET A 87 -2.82 10.12 22.28
CA MET A 87 -2.43 9.71 20.92
C MET A 87 -3.52 10.07 19.92
N SER A 88 -3.72 11.37 19.70
CA SER A 88 -4.46 11.88 18.55
C SER A 88 -3.47 12.37 17.48
N LEU A 89 -3.86 12.30 16.21
CA LEU A 89 -3.03 12.79 15.10
C LEU A 89 -2.68 14.28 15.26
N SER A 90 -3.64 15.07 15.75
CA SER A 90 -3.45 16.50 16.04
C SER A 90 -2.40 16.72 17.13
N SER A 91 -2.52 16.00 18.25
CA SER A 91 -1.57 16.08 19.37
C SER A 91 -0.18 15.60 18.97
N PHE A 92 -0.09 14.53 18.18
CA PHE A 92 1.18 14.01 17.66
C PHE A 92 1.87 15.01 16.74
N ASN A 93 1.13 15.59 15.79
CA ASN A 93 1.66 16.63 14.89
C ASN A 93 2.11 17.85 15.69
N ALA A 94 1.25 18.37 16.58
CA ALA A 94 1.60 19.51 17.41
C ALA A 94 2.89 19.26 18.19
N MET A 95 3.03 18.11 18.86
CA MET A 95 4.23 17.76 19.62
C MET A 95 5.48 17.62 18.74
N THR A 96 5.35 16.99 17.57
CA THR A 96 6.46 16.79 16.63
C THR A 96 7.01 18.12 16.12
N TRP A 97 6.14 19.08 15.76
CA TRP A 97 6.56 20.34 15.14
C TRP A 97 6.91 21.45 16.12
N SER A 98 6.38 21.41 17.35
CA SER A 98 6.59 22.47 18.34
C SER A 98 7.76 22.21 19.29
N HIS A 99 8.45 21.08 19.17
CA HIS A 99 9.51 20.68 20.10
C HIS A 99 10.76 20.17 19.38
N GLU A 100 11.86 20.12 20.15
CA GLU A 100 13.08 19.48 19.71
C GLU A 100 12.87 17.96 19.67
N ASN A 101 12.95 17.36 18.50
CA ASN A 101 12.91 15.91 18.36
C ASN A 101 14.08 15.47 17.51
N HIS A 102 14.66 14.34 17.88
CA HIS A 102 15.71 13.69 17.13
C HIS A 102 15.42 12.20 17.06
N ILE A 103 15.24 11.67 15.85
CA ILE A 103 15.13 10.24 15.62
C ILE A 103 16.19 9.87 14.60
N GLN A 104 17.09 8.97 14.97
CA GLN A 104 18.13 8.44 14.13
C GLN A 104 17.92 6.95 13.95
N ILE A 105 17.96 6.51 12.70
CA ILE A 105 17.88 5.11 12.31
C ILE A 105 19.25 4.72 11.78
N ASP A 106 19.97 3.93 12.56
CA ASP A 106 21.22 3.33 12.16
C ASP A 106 20.99 1.87 11.77
N PHE A 107 21.71 1.42 10.75
CA PHE A 107 21.83 0.01 10.43
C PHE A 107 23.18 -0.49 10.93
N ASP A 108 23.16 -1.55 11.73
CA ASP A 108 24.35 -2.27 12.17
C ASP A 108 24.30 -3.71 11.67
N ARG A 109 25.34 -4.11 10.95
CA ARG A 109 25.34 -5.38 10.24
C ARG A 109 25.61 -6.51 11.22
N GLN A 110 24.66 -7.45 11.33
CA GLN A 110 24.86 -8.68 12.09
C GLN A 110 25.48 -9.78 11.23
N SER A 111 26.10 -10.78 11.86
CA SER A 111 26.76 -11.91 11.19
C SER A 111 25.83 -12.73 10.30
N GLU A 112 24.53 -12.66 10.55
CA GLU A 112 23.48 -13.39 9.83
C GLU A 112 22.91 -12.58 8.65
N CYS A 113 23.25 -11.30 8.54
CA CYS A 113 22.74 -10.43 7.47
C CYS A 113 23.39 -10.75 6.12
N ALA A 114 22.55 -10.75 5.08
CA ALA A 114 22.99 -10.88 3.70
C ALA A 114 23.90 -9.72 3.25
N ASP A 115 24.73 -9.96 2.24
CA ASP A 115 25.55 -8.93 1.59
C ASP A 115 24.71 -8.03 0.69
N ALA A 116 23.72 -8.62 0.02
CA ALA A 116 22.90 -7.89 -0.92
C ALA A 116 21.47 -8.46 -1.00
N LEU A 117 20.56 -7.61 -1.46
CA LEU A 117 19.23 -7.98 -1.91
C LEU A 117 19.18 -7.85 -3.43
N GLU A 118 18.79 -8.92 -4.11
CA GLU A 118 18.53 -8.92 -5.55
C GLU A 118 17.02 -8.98 -5.80
N LEU A 119 16.48 -7.94 -6.43
CA LEU A 119 15.14 -7.93 -7.00
C LEU A 119 15.24 -8.20 -8.50
N VAL A 120 14.58 -9.24 -8.97
CA VAL A 120 14.44 -9.57 -10.39
C VAL A 120 12.97 -9.49 -10.75
N VAL A 121 12.60 -8.55 -11.59
CA VAL A 121 11.26 -8.42 -12.16
C VAL A 121 11.33 -8.87 -13.61
N SER A 122 10.39 -9.73 -14.00
CA SER A 122 10.22 -10.24 -15.35
C SER A 122 8.78 -10.03 -15.77
N SER A 123 8.54 -9.46 -16.95
CA SER A 123 7.19 -9.19 -17.43
C SER A 123 7.01 -9.55 -18.90
N ARG A 124 5.82 -10.04 -19.23
CA ARG A 124 5.29 -10.18 -20.59
C ARG A 124 3.91 -9.53 -20.59
N LEU A 125 3.79 -8.39 -21.24
CA LEU A 125 2.59 -7.56 -21.19
C LEU A 125 1.87 -7.59 -22.54
N PHE A 126 0.56 -7.36 -22.52
CA PHE A 126 -0.27 -7.21 -23.72
C PHE A 126 -0.21 -8.39 -24.70
N GLN A 127 -0.04 -9.62 -24.19
CA GLN A 127 -0.10 -10.81 -25.04
C GLN A 127 -1.54 -11.04 -25.47
N ASN A 128 -1.80 -11.30 -26.75
CA ASN A 128 -3.15 -11.61 -27.20
C ASN A 128 -3.71 -12.84 -26.45
N ALA A 129 -4.90 -12.70 -25.88
CA ALA A 129 -5.60 -13.74 -25.15
C ALA A 129 -6.90 -14.14 -25.88
N GLN A 130 -7.37 -15.35 -25.60
CA GLN A 130 -8.67 -15.80 -26.11
C GLN A 130 -9.80 -15.04 -25.40
N LEU A 131 -10.78 -14.53 -26.14
CA LEU A 131 -11.92 -13.79 -25.59
C LEU A 131 -12.73 -14.57 -24.54
N SER A 132 -12.78 -15.91 -24.67
CA SER A 132 -13.42 -16.80 -23.69
C SER A 132 -12.81 -16.70 -22.29
N SER A 133 -11.51 -16.38 -22.19
CA SER A 133 -10.80 -16.21 -20.92
C SER A 133 -11.07 -14.86 -20.26
N ALA A 134 -11.63 -13.89 -20.99
CA ALA A 134 -12.09 -12.59 -20.50
C ALA A 134 -13.61 -12.54 -20.27
N LYS A 135 -14.27 -13.71 -20.12
CA LYS A 135 -15.68 -13.74 -19.72
C LYS A 135 -15.81 -13.78 -18.19
N PRO A 136 -16.54 -12.83 -17.59
CA PRO A 136 -16.87 -12.84 -16.17
C PRO A 136 -17.66 -14.09 -15.79
N SER A 137 -17.35 -14.67 -14.63
CA SER A 137 -18.08 -15.79 -14.05
C SER A 137 -18.62 -15.38 -12.67
N PHE A 138 -19.56 -14.44 -12.64
CA PHE A 138 -20.22 -13.99 -11.41
C PHE A 138 -21.48 -14.79 -11.06
N ASP A 139 -21.88 -15.74 -11.92
CA ASP A 139 -23.10 -16.54 -11.73
C ASP A 139 -23.12 -17.22 -10.35
N GLN A 140 -21.96 -17.64 -9.84
CA GLN A 140 -21.80 -18.30 -8.54
C GLN A 140 -21.80 -17.35 -7.34
N PHE A 141 -21.49 -16.06 -7.52
CA PHE A 141 -21.39 -15.09 -6.42
C PHE A 141 -22.70 -14.96 -5.63
N TYR A 142 -23.83 -15.05 -6.34
CA TYR A 142 -25.18 -14.95 -5.78
C TYR A 142 -25.88 -16.30 -5.57
N GLN A 143 -25.23 -17.43 -5.87
CA GLN A 143 -25.85 -18.75 -5.75
C GLN A 143 -25.70 -19.35 -4.34
N ASP A 144 -24.60 -19.07 -3.64
CA ASP A 144 -24.24 -19.83 -2.42
C ASP A 144 -24.17 -19.02 -1.11
N ASN A 145 -24.35 -17.70 -1.13
CA ASN A 145 -24.19 -16.90 0.10
C ASN A 145 -25.52 -16.55 0.75
N LYS A 146 -25.90 -17.33 1.78
CA LYS A 146 -26.90 -16.93 2.80
C LYS A 146 -26.56 -15.60 3.48
N LYS A 147 -25.32 -15.11 3.35
CA LYS A 147 -24.83 -13.82 3.88
C LYS A 147 -25.22 -12.60 3.03
N PHE A 148 -25.70 -12.81 1.80
CA PHE A 148 -26.37 -11.76 1.01
C PHE A 148 -27.89 -11.83 1.16
N GLN A 149 -28.41 -12.68 2.06
CA GLN A 149 -29.72 -12.41 2.61
C GLN A 149 -29.59 -11.12 3.41
N PRO A 150 -30.58 -10.21 3.31
CA PRO A 150 -30.54 -9.02 4.12
C PRO A 150 -30.52 -9.48 5.57
N VAL A 151 -29.50 -9.05 6.33
CA VAL A 151 -29.47 -9.25 7.77
C VAL A 151 -30.46 -8.23 8.32
N PHE A 152 -31.74 -8.58 8.30
CA PHE A 152 -32.76 -7.79 8.96
C PHE A 152 -32.56 -7.93 10.46
N ASP A 153 -32.33 -6.82 11.16
CA ASP A 153 -32.65 -6.75 12.59
C ASP A 153 -34.14 -7.06 12.74
N ASP A 154 -34.54 -7.82 13.76
CA ASP A 154 -35.92 -8.30 14.01
C ASP A 154 -36.98 -7.18 14.20
N ASP A 155 -36.60 -5.90 14.01
CA ASP A 155 -37.41 -4.70 14.21
C ASP A 155 -37.81 -3.98 12.89
N VAL A 156 -37.53 -4.54 11.71
CA VAL A 156 -37.91 -3.92 10.41
C VAL A 156 -39.31 -4.35 9.97
N GLU A 157 -40.20 -3.37 9.76
CA GLU A 157 -41.58 -3.58 9.26
C GLU A 157 -41.62 -4.48 8.00
N ASP A 158 -42.51 -5.48 8.00
CA ASP A 158 -42.68 -6.50 6.94
C ASP A 158 -42.78 -5.91 5.51
N SER A 159 -43.31 -4.69 5.37
CA SER A 159 -43.45 -4.00 4.08
C SER A 159 -42.12 -3.51 3.48
N LYS A 160 -41.08 -3.24 4.30
CA LYS A 160 -39.76 -2.84 3.82
C LYS A 160 -38.91 -4.03 3.38
N VAL A 161 -39.19 -5.21 3.93
CA VAL A 161 -38.51 -6.47 3.63
C VAL A 161 -38.86 -6.97 2.22
N GLU A 162 -40.13 -6.82 1.80
CA GLU A 162 -40.60 -7.20 0.46
C GLU A 162 -39.99 -6.30 -0.63
N ASP A 163 -40.02 -4.98 -0.44
CA ASP A 163 -39.43 -4.00 -1.36
C ASP A 163 -37.91 -4.20 -1.55
N GLU A 164 -37.16 -4.47 -0.48
CA GLU A 164 -35.72 -4.73 -0.57
C GLU A 164 -35.40 -6.06 -1.27
N THR A 165 -36.26 -7.07 -1.09
CA THR A 165 -36.10 -8.38 -1.74
C THR A 165 -36.38 -8.29 -3.24
N GLU A 166 -37.42 -7.55 -3.65
CA GLU A 166 -37.71 -7.26 -5.06
C GLU A 166 -36.57 -6.46 -5.69
N MET A 167 -36.08 -5.40 -5.03
CA MET A 167 -34.97 -4.60 -5.52
C MET A 167 -33.67 -5.42 -5.68
N HIS A 168 -33.40 -6.35 -4.76
CA HIS A 168 -32.24 -7.24 -4.87
C HIS A 168 -32.37 -8.21 -6.06
N ASN A 169 -33.56 -8.75 -6.29
CA ASN A 169 -33.85 -9.64 -7.43
C ASN A 169 -33.76 -8.90 -8.77
N ASP A 170 -34.28 -7.68 -8.84
CA ASP A 170 -34.15 -6.81 -10.02
C ASP A 170 -32.68 -6.49 -10.31
N ARG A 171 -31.90 -6.08 -9.29
CA ARG A 171 -30.47 -5.81 -9.46
C ARG A 171 -29.69 -7.02 -9.97
N ARG A 172 -29.99 -8.21 -9.45
CA ARG A 172 -29.40 -9.48 -9.91
C ARG A 172 -29.79 -9.80 -11.35
N SER A 173 -31.05 -9.59 -11.72
CA SER A 173 -31.56 -9.80 -13.07
C SER A 173 -30.87 -8.88 -14.08
N ARG A 174 -30.76 -7.59 -13.75
CA ARG A 174 -30.06 -6.58 -14.57
C ARG A 174 -28.59 -6.92 -14.77
N LEU A 175 -27.87 -7.27 -13.69
CA LEU A 175 -26.47 -7.67 -13.78
C LEU A 175 -26.31 -8.92 -14.65
N ASN A 176 -27.13 -9.95 -14.46
CA ASN A 176 -27.07 -11.17 -15.27
C ASN A 176 -27.35 -10.89 -16.75
N THR A 177 -28.32 -10.01 -17.04
CA THR A 177 -28.66 -9.58 -18.41
C THR A 177 -27.47 -8.87 -19.04
N TYR A 178 -26.87 -7.91 -18.33
CA TYR A 178 -25.67 -7.21 -18.78
C TYR A 178 -24.53 -8.20 -19.07
N LEU A 179 -24.24 -9.13 -18.16
CA LEU A 179 -23.15 -10.09 -18.32
C LEU A 179 -23.34 -11.07 -19.50
N LYS A 180 -24.59 -11.46 -19.80
CA LYS A 180 -24.90 -12.43 -20.86
C LYS A 180 -25.07 -11.79 -22.22
N ASP A 181 -25.80 -10.68 -22.27
CA ASP A 181 -26.35 -10.15 -23.52
C ASP A 181 -25.62 -8.90 -24.01
N GLU A 182 -25.12 -8.06 -23.09
CA GLU A 182 -24.54 -6.75 -23.39
C GLU A 182 -23.00 -6.79 -23.37
N TYR A 183 -22.41 -7.43 -22.37
CA TYR A 183 -20.96 -7.50 -22.19
C TYR A 183 -20.31 -8.39 -23.26
N LYS A 184 -19.72 -7.75 -24.27
CA LYS A 184 -19.05 -8.42 -25.41
C LYS A 184 -17.61 -7.92 -25.54
N PRO A 185 -16.63 -8.60 -24.90
CA PRO A 185 -15.24 -8.21 -25.05
C PRO A 185 -14.82 -8.38 -26.52
N ARG A 186 -14.21 -7.33 -27.09
CA ARG A 186 -13.76 -7.32 -28.50
C ARG A 186 -12.35 -7.89 -28.65
N THR A 187 -11.50 -7.58 -27.69
CA THR A 187 -10.10 -8.03 -27.61
C THR A 187 -9.74 -8.28 -26.16
N ALA A 188 -8.88 -9.26 -25.91
CA ALA A 188 -8.40 -9.59 -24.58
C ALA A 188 -6.87 -9.67 -24.56
N TYR A 189 -6.27 -9.20 -23.47
CA TYR A 189 -4.84 -9.20 -23.26
C TYR A 189 -4.48 -9.96 -22.00
N ARG A 190 -3.44 -10.80 -22.11
CA ARG A 190 -2.80 -11.51 -21.02
C ARG A 190 -1.54 -10.77 -20.61
N HIS A 191 -1.45 -10.49 -19.33
CA HIS A 191 -0.31 -9.88 -18.67
C HIS A 191 0.29 -10.90 -17.71
N PHE A 192 1.61 -10.97 -17.71
CA PHE A 192 2.38 -11.82 -16.84
C PHE A 192 3.47 -10.98 -16.17
N ILE A 193 3.50 -10.99 -14.85
CA ILE A 193 4.55 -10.35 -14.06
C ILE A 193 5.05 -11.38 -13.06
N ASN A 194 6.36 -11.57 -13.00
CA ASN A 194 7.01 -12.41 -12.01
C ASN A 194 8.13 -11.60 -11.35
N ALA A 195 7.96 -11.33 -10.06
CA ALA A 195 8.93 -10.63 -9.23
C ALA A 195 9.55 -11.62 -8.25
N VAL A 196 10.87 -11.63 -8.16
CA VAL A 196 11.63 -12.46 -7.23
C VAL A 196 12.59 -11.58 -6.46
N VAL A 197 12.47 -11.61 -5.13
CA VAL A 197 13.43 -11.00 -4.20
C VAL A 197 14.22 -12.13 -3.56
N LYS A 198 15.55 -12.03 -3.55
CA LYS A 198 16.41 -12.96 -2.83
C LYS A 198 17.53 -12.26 -2.09
N THR A 199 17.94 -12.82 -0.96
CA THR A 199 19.20 -12.46 -0.31
C THR A 199 20.37 -13.11 -1.06
N VAL A 200 21.54 -12.47 -1.00
CA VAL A 200 22.80 -12.97 -1.56
C VAL A 200 23.91 -12.76 -0.54
N GLY A 201 24.73 -13.79 -0.33
CA GLY A 201 25.92 -13.68 0.54
C GLY A 201 25.63 -13.71 2.04
N GLY A 202 24.41 -14.07 2.46
CA GLY A 202 24.09 -14.33 3.87
C GLY A 202 24.29 -15.79 4.25
N GLN A 203 24.21 -16.12 5.55
CA GLN A 203 24.20 -17.51 6.01
C GLN A 203 22.92 -18.26 5.63
N VAL A 204 21.81 -17.51 5.46
CA VAL A 204 20.50 -18.05 5.09
C VAL A 204 20.00 -17.36 3.82
N ASP A 205 19.68 -18.16 2.82
CA ASP A 205 19.07 -17.70 1.58
C ASP A 205 17.55 -17.61 1.77
N HIS A 206 17.05 -16.38 1.73
CA HIS A 206 15.64 -16.07 1.76
C HIS A 206 15.18 -15.69 0.36
N LYS A 207 14.01 -16.16 -0.02
CA LYS A 207 13.41 -15.92 -1.34
C LYS A 207 11.93 -15.61 -1.19
N VAL A 208 11.48 -14.54 -1.84
CA VAL A 208 10.06 -14.23 -2.06
C VAL A 208 9.83 -14.19 -3.56
N SER A 209 8.78 -14.86 -4.04
CA SER A 209 8.35 -14.77 -5.43
C SER A 209 6.87 -14.44 -5.51
N ALA A 210 6.54 -13.47 -6.36
CA ALA A 210 5.17 -13.10 -6.68
C ALA A 210 4.96 -13.25 -8.18
N LYS A 211 3.99 -14.07 -8.56
CA LYS A 211 3.57 -14.30 -9.93
C LYS A 211 2.15 -13.77 -10.09
N LEU A 212 1.99 -12.77 -10.94
CA LEU A 212 0.73 -12.16 -11.29
C LEU A 212 0.42 -12.50 -12.74
N GLU A 213 -0.75 -13.06 -12.97
CA GLU A 213 -1.26 -13.32 -14.30
C GLU A 213 -2.65 -12.69 -14.43
N ALA A 214 -2.81 -11.71 -15.31
CA ALA A 214 -4.07 -11.04 -15.53
C ALA A 214 -4.54 -11.25 -16.97
N THR A 215 -5.82 -11.53 -17.16
CA THR A 215 -6.49 -11.50 -18.46
C THR A 215 -7.56 -10.43 -18.40
N CYS A 216 -7.39 -9.37 -19.19
CA CYS A 216 -8.29 -8.23 -19.24
C CYS A 216 -8.88 -8.07 -20.62
N ASP A 217 -10.08 -7.51 -20.72
CA ASP A 217 -10.54 -6.97 -22.00
C ASP A 217 -9.77 -5.69 -22.37
N SER A 218 -9.88 -5.26 -23.63
CA SER A 218 -9.17 -4.07 -24.14
C SER A 218 -9.59 -2.74 -23.53
N HIS A 219 -10.76 -2.68 -22.89
CA HIS A 219 -11.24 -1.50 -22.18
C HIS A 219 -10.95 -1.59 -20.67
N MET A 220 -10.33 -2.68 -20.21
CA MET A 220 -10.15 -3.04 -18.81
C MET A 220 -11.47 -3.03 -18.01
N ALA A 221 -12.61 -3.18 -18.69
CA ALA A 221 -13.92 -3.22 -18.04
C ALA A 221 -14.07 -4.51 -17.24
N PHE A 222 -13.49 -5.61 -17.72
CA PHE A 222 -13.30 -6.84 -16.97
C PHE A 222 -11.82 -7.24 -16.92
N CYS A 223 -11.39 -7.73 -15.74
CA CYS A 223 -10.10 -8.38 -15.56
C CYS A 223 -10.25 -9.60 -14.63
N ARG A 224 -9.75 -10.75 -15.07
CA ARG A 224 -9.48 -11.92 -14.21
C ARG A 224 -8.00 -11.94 -13.85
N ILE A 225 -7.70 -11.98 -12.56
CA ILE A 225 -6.35 -11.92 -12.01
C ILE A 225 -6.09 -13.17 -11.19
N ASN A 226 -5.03 -13.88 -11.53
CA ASN A 226 -4.48 -14.99 -10.77
C ASN A 226 -3.17 -14.54 -10.12
N THR A 227 -3.11 -14.62 -8.80
CA THR A 227 -1.93 -14.27 -8.01
C THR A 227 -1.40 -15.50 -7.32
N GLU A 228 -0.11 -15.77 -7.47
CA GLU A 228 0.62 -16.80 -6.76
C GLU A 228 1.80 -16.16 -6.02
N LEU A 229 1.76 -16.21 -4.69
CA LEU A 229 2.84 -15.76 -3.83
C LEU A 229 3.51 -16.97 -3.19
N ARG A 230 4.83 -16.96 -3.11
CA ARG A 230 5.61 -17.94 -2.36
C ARG A 230 6.73 -17.25 -1.60
N ARG A 231 7.02 -17.71 -0.40
CA ARG A 231 8.21 -17.27 0.34
C ARG A 231 8.85 -18.42 1.10
N SER A 232 10.17 -18.36 1.23
CA SER A 232 10.93 -19.18 2.18
C SER A 232 10.46 -18.90 3.61
N PRO A 233 10.68 -19.83 4.56
CA PRO A 233 10.57 -19.55 5.98
C PRO A 233 11.36 -18.28 6.36
N MET A 234 10.75 -17.39 7.13
CA MET A 234 11.37 -16.12 7.56
C MET A 234 11.15 -15.84 9.05
N PHE A 235 10.13 -16.44 9.66
CA PHE A 235 9.81 -16.20 11.07
C PHE A 235 10.19 -17.39 11.95
N HIS A 236 10.43 -17.10 13.22
CA HIS A 236 10.87 -18.10 14.19
C HIS A 236 9.82 -19.22 14.33
N GLY A 237 10.23 -20.47 14.10
CA GLY A 237 9.34 -21.64 14.16
C GLY A 237 8.74 -22.07 12.82
N GLU A 238 8.91 -21.29 11.74
CA GLU A 238 8.53 -21.72 10.40
C GLU A 238 9.53 -22.73 9.84
N LYS A 239 9.05 -23.91 9.43
CA LYS A 239 9.90 -24.97 8.82
C LYS A 239 9.61 -25.20 7.34
N SER A 240 8.48 -24.69 6.84
CA SER A 240 8.00 -24.94 5.48
C SER A 240 7.78 -23.65 4.72
N GLU A 241 7.95 -23.70 3.41
CA GLU A 241 7.62 -22.58 2.52
C GLU A 241 6.14 -22.20 2.68
N TRP A 242 5.89 -20.90 2.67
CA TRP A 242 4.53 -20.37 2.63
C TRP A 242 4.14 -20.13 1.17
N SER A 243 2.90 -20.48 0.81
CA SER A 243 2.34 -20.17 -0.50
C SER A 243 0.90 -19.71 -0.40
N LEU A 244 0.53 -18.75 -1.24
CA LEU A 244 -0.83 -18.27 -1.44
C LEU A 244 -1.15 -18.33 -2.92
N LYS A 245 -2.32 -18.89 -3.24
CA LYS A 245 -2.93 -18.80 -4.56
C LYS A 245 -4.27 -18.09 -4.40
N ALA A 246 -4.46 -17.02 -5.14
CA ALA A 246 -5.68 -16.24 -5.14
C ALA A 246 -6.14 -16.01 -6.57
N GLU A 247 -7.43 -16.19 -6.81
CA GLU A 247 -8.09 -15.75 -8.03
C GLU A 247 -9.00 -14.58 -7.68
N SER A 248 -9.02 -13.55 -8.52
CA SER A 248 -9.85 -12.36 -8.34
C SER A 248 -10.43 -11.96 -9.68
N GLN A 249 -11.69 -11.54 -9.69
CA GLN A 249 -12.37 -11.06 -10.89
C GLN A 249 -12.92 -9.68 -10.60
N PHE A 250 -12.66 -8.73 -11.49
CA PHE A 250 -13.10 -7.35 -11.39
C PHE A 250 -13.96 -7.02 -12.58
N LEU A 251 -15.09 -6.37 -12.32
CA LEU A 251 -15.95 -5.78 -13.34
C LEU A 251 -16.16 -4.32 -12.97
N MET A 252 -15.64 -3.43 -13.80
CA MET A 252 -15.82 -2.00 -13.65
C MET A 252 -17.13 -1.59 -14.33
N PRO A 253 -17.86 -0.61 -13.76
CA PRO A 253 -18.98 0.00 -14.46
C PRO A 253 -18.50 0.66 -15.76
N GLU A 254 -19.41 0.81 -16.73
CA GLU A 254 -19.10 1.48 -17.98
C GLU A 254 -18.55 2.89 -17.73
N TYR A 255 -17.48 3.21 -18.47
CA TYR A 255 -16.87 4.53 -18.41
C TYR A 255 -17.81 5.54 -19.07
N VAL A 256 -18.40 6.42 -18.27
CA VAL A 256 -19.19 7.56 -18.77
C VAL A 256 -18.24 8.46 -19.54
N ARG A 257 -18.47 8.64 -20.84
CA ARG A 257 -17.52 9.34 -21.72
C ARG A 257 -17.74 10.84 -21.71
N GLU A 258 -18.96 11.28 -21.40
CA GLU A 258 -19.36 12.68 -21.40
C GLU A 258 -20.19 13.02 -20.15
N VAL A 259 -20.01 14.23 -19.61
CA VAL A 259 -20.75 14.71 -18.42
C VAL A 259 -22.26 14.80 -18.69
N SER A 260 -22.67 14.97 -19.95
CA SER A 260 -24.07 14.93 -20.40
C SER A 260 -24.78 13.61 -20.07
N GLU A 261 -24.06 12.48 -20.14
CA GLU A 261 -24.59 11.15 -19.84
C GLU A 261 -24.86 10.92 -18.33
N LEU A 262 -24.38 11.81 -17.44
CA LEU A 262 -24.69 11.76 -16.01
C LEU A 262 -26.07 12.37 -15.71
N ASN A 263 -26.46 13.43 -16.42
CA ASN A 263 -27.73 14.13 -16.19
C ASN A 263 -28.95 13.32 -16.64
N ASP A 264 -28.79 12.49 -17.68
CA ASP A 264 -29.86 11.63 -18.18
C ASP A 264 -30.14 10.44 -17.23
N LYS A 265 -29.19 10.09 -16.34
CA LYS A 265 -29.37 9.02 -15.34
C LYS A 265 -30.02 9.50 -14.04
N GLU A 266 -29.92 10.79 -13.70
CA GLU A 266 -30.62 11.37 -12.53
C GLU A 266 -32.11 11.60 -12.77
N THR A 267 -32.58 11.65 -14.01
CA THR A 267 -33.98 11.99 -14.36
C THR A 267 -34.90 10.77 -14.57
N SER A 268 -34.38 9.55 -14.44
CA SER A 268 -35.16 8.31 -14.50
C SER A 268 -35.24 7.63 -13.12
N HIS A 269 -35.81 8.34 -12.16
CA HIS A 269 -36.34 7.81 -10.90
C HIS A 269 -37.79 8.23 -10.74
#